data_AF-A0A2V8L4L7-F1
#
_entry.id   AF-A0A2V8L4L7-F1
#
_cell.length_a   1.000
_cell.length_b   1.000
_cell.length_c   1.000
_cell.angle_alpha   90.00
_cell.angle_beta   90.00
_cell.angle_gamma   90.00
#
_symmetry.space_group_name_H-M   'P 1'
#
loop_
_entity.id
_entity.type
_entity.pdbx_description
1 polymer ?
#
loop_
_entity_poly.entity_id
_entity_poly.type
_entity_poly.pdbx_seq_one_letter_code
_entity_poly.pdbx_strand_id
1 'polypeptide(L)'
;MVSSAGLLYFADLIVFQRWRGDMSTGLKMTIALVVIGLVSTAAPAQPAQADPRAAQAVLVKQVKEHIDKAKAAAGKEWPWFQQMLCSNPQLGGDVIGMFFGASRLSAPDADFEPVRVFDNLYYVGLQQLGAWAVMTSQGIMLIDALNPGDTEPRLLPNISKVGLNPAEIKIVIVTHAHADHGGGAKYLQDKFGAKIVMFGQDWDGAVKDGGDRRR
;
A
#
# COMPACT_ATOMS: atom_id res chain seq x y z
N MET A 1 2.45 32.15 -15.71
CA MET A 1 2.41 32.88 -14.43
C MET A 1 1.22 32.39 -13.62
N VAL A 2 1.43 31.48 -12.67
CA VAL A 2 0.90 31.51 -11.28
C VAL A 2 1.86 30.61 -10.49
N SER A 3 2.36 31.15 -9.39
CA SER A 3 3.46 30.62 -8.58
C SER A 3 2.96 29.66 -7.52
N SER A 4 3.66 28.53 -7.36
CA SER A 4 3.51 27.60 -6.24
C SER A 4 4.17 28.18 -4.98
N ALA A 5 3.40 28.57 -3.99
CA ALA A 5 3.89 28.90 -2.65
C ALA A 5 2.86 28.43 -1.62
N GLY A 6 3.24 27.49 -0.76
CA GLY A 6 2.40 27.08 0.37
C GLY A 6 2.67 25.66 0.82
N LEU A 7 3.82 25.43 1.49
CA LEU A 7 4.03 24.26 2.35
C LEU A 7 5.33 24.38 3.16
N LEU A 8 5.49 25.43 3.97
CA LEU A 8 6.49 25.47 5.05
C LEU A 8 6.06 26.50 6.11
N TYR A 9 5.17 26.10 7.02
CA TYR A 9 4.98 26.80 8.30
C TYR A 9 4.24 25.87 9.24
N PHE A 10 4.95 25.04 10.02
CA PHE A 10 4.48 24.44 11.29
C PHE A 10 5.60 23.57 11.87
N ALA A 11 6.74 24.17 12.18
CA ALA A 11 7.75 23.58 13.06
C ALA A 11 8.70 24.67 13.58
N ASP A 12 8.19 25.66 14.31
CA ASP A 12 9.05 26.60 15.06
C ASP A 12 8.31 27.30 16.22
N LEU A 13 7.51 26.53 16.96
CA LEU A 13 7.05 26.91 18.28
C LEU A 13 7.20 25.67 19.18
N ILE A 14 8.34 25.54 19.86
CA ILE A 14 8.58 24.87 21.17
C ILE A 14 10.12 24.86 21.43
N VAL A 15 10.80 26.01 21.28
CA VAL A 15 12.14 26.21 21.93
C VAL A 15 12.25 27.64 22.49
N PHE A 16 11.14 28.21 22.95
CA PHE A 16 11.13 29.50 23.64
C PHE A 16 10.42 29.39 24.99
N GLN A 17 10.92 28.49 25.83
CA GLN A 17 10.69 28.52 27.27
C GLN A 17 12.03 28.29 27.96
N ARG A 18 12.47 29.32 28.69
CA ARG A 18 13.49 29.29 29.74
C ARG A 18 14.95 29.50 29.33
N TRP A 19 15.25 30.69 28.83
CA TRP A 19 16.57 31.31 29.02
C TRP A 19 16.41 32.60 29.85
N ARG A 20 16.92 32.58 31.08
CA ARG A 20 17.21 33.77 31.90
C ARG A 20 18.72 33.88 31.97
N GLY A 21 19.30 34.72 31.12
CA GLY A 21 20.75 34.97 31.06
C GLY A 21 21.02 36.45 30.75
N ASP A 22 22.02 36.99 31.41
CA ASP A 22 22.43 38.39 31.50
C ASP A 22 22.73 39.08 30.14
N MET A 23 22.31 40.34 29.99
CA MET A 23 22.37 41.20 28.80
C MET A 23 23.76 41.83 28.54
N SER A 24 24.85 41.25 29.04
CA SER A 24 26.21 41.84 28.92
C SER A 24 27.07 41.25 27.79
N THR A 25 26.56 40.29 27.02
CA THR A 25 27.30 39.61 25.92
C THR A 25 26.90 40.04 24.50
N GLY A 26 26.09 41.10 24.36
CA GLY A 26 25.52 41.55 23.08
C GLY A 26 26.43 42.34 22.13
N LEU A 27 27.70 42.59 22.46
CA LEU A 27 28.56 43.49 21.67
C LEU A 27 29.68 42.80 20.87
N LYS A 28 29.82 41.47 20.95
CA LYS A 28 30.86 40.73 20.19
C LYS A 28 30.35 40.02 18.92
N MET A 29 29.06 40.13 18.60
CA MET A 29 28.45 39.44 17.45
C MET A 29 28.18 40.32 16.23
N THR A 30 28.90 41.44 16.07
CA THR A 30 28.70 42.36 14.91
C THR A 30 29.92 42.46 13.98
N ILE A 31 31.02 41.73 14.22
CA ILE A 31 32.22 41.73 13.36
C ILE A 31 32.54 40.30 12.86
N ALA A 32 31.52 39.57 12.43
CA ALA A 32 31.70 38.27 11.76
C ALA A 32 30.81 38.10 10.52
N LEU A 33 30.28 39.20 9.95
CA LEU A 33 29.34 39.15 8.82
C LEU A 33 29.79 39.94 7.58
N VAL A 34 31.03 40.45 7.50
CA VAL A 34 31.45 41.30 6.35
C VAL A 34 32.75 40.84 5.65
N VAL A 35 33.39 39.72 6.05
CA VAL A 35 34.63 39.24 5.39
C VAL A 35 34.46 37.93 4.60
N ILE A 36 33.28 37.29 4.60
CA ILE A 36 33.03 36.07 3.80
C ILE A 36 32.34 36.46 2.50
N GLY A 37 33.02 37.27 1.69
CA GLY A 37 32.47 37.78 0.43
C GLY A 37 33.58 38.00 -0.58
N LEU A 38 34.35 36.95 -0.89
CA LEU A 38 35.16 36.76 -2.11
C LEU A 38 36.00 35.48 -1.99
N VAL A 39 35.34 34.33 -1.86
CA VAL A 39 35.92 33.05 -2.28
C VAL A 39 34.95 32.48 -3.31
N SER A 40 35.32 32.63 -4.58
CA SER A 40 34.62 31.99 -5.69
C SER A 40 34.75 30.49 -5.49
N THR A 41 33.71 29.86 -4.95
CA THR A 41 33.62 28.40 -4.92
C THR A 41 33.30 27.97 -6.35
N ALA A 42 34.30 27.42 -7.03
CA ALA A 42 34.01 26.46 -8.09
C ALA A 42 33.22 25.34 -7.42
N ALA A 43 31.89 25.35 -7.59
CA ALA A 43 31.05 24.25 -7.15
C ALA A 43 31.59 22.97 -7.81
N PRO A 44 31.86 21.89 -7.06
CA PRO A 44 32.21 20.62 -7.69
C PRO A 44 31.08 20.27 -8.65
N ALA A 45 31.42 19.93 -9.90
CA ALA A 45 30.45 19.46 -10.87
C ALA A 45 29.62 18.35 -10.20
N GLN A 46 28.30 18.55 -10.09
CA GLN A 46 27.41 17.50 -9.62
C GLN A 46 27.67 16.26 -10.49
N PRO A 47 27.82 15.06 -9.91
CA PRO A 47 27.94 13.85 -10.70
C PRO A 47 26.74 13.81 -11.65
N ALA A 48 27.03 13.62 -12.94
CA ALA A 48 26.00 13.55 -13.97
C ALA A 48 24.89 12.62 -13.48
N GLN A 49 23.68 13.14 -13.28
CA GLN A 49 22.53 12.34 -12.92
C GLN A 49 22.41 11.22 -13.97
N ALA A 50 22.42 9.97 -13.51
CA ALA A 50 22.32 8.81 -14.39
C ALA A 50 21.11 8.98 -15.31
N ASP A 51 21.31 8.81 -16.63
CA ASP A 51 20.27 8.99 -17.63
C ASP A 51 19.06 8.10 -17.28
N PRO A 52 17.91 8.69 -16.92
CA PRO A 52 16.70 7.92 -16.59
C PRO A 52 16.27 7.00 -17.73
N ARG A 53 16.63 7.32 -18.99
CA ARG A 53 16.32 6.51 -20.17
C ARG A 53 17.16 5.23 -20.23
N ALA A 54 18.40 5.27 -19.75
CA ALA A 54 19.25 4.09 -19.69
C ALA A 54 18.77 3.12 -18.60
N ALA A 55 18.36 3.63 -17.44
CA ALA A 55 17.74 2.82 -16.38
C ALA A 55 16.41 2.20 -16.84
N GLN A 56 15.58 2.98 -17.54
CA GLN A 56 14.33 2.51 -18.13
C GLN A 56 14.57 1.40 -19.17
N ALA A 57 15.60 1.53 -20.01
CA ALA A 57 15.93 0.53 -21.03
C ALA A 57 16.35 -0.82 -20.41
N VAL A 58 17.09 -0.80 -19.30
CA VAL A 58 17.46 -2.01 -18.55
C VAL A 58 16.23 -2.68 -17.94
N LEU A 59 15.35 -1.89 -17.31
CA LEU A 59 14.10 -2.39 -16.73
C LEU A 59 13.19 -3.03 -17.81
N VAL A 60 13.05 -2.38 -18.96
CA VAL A 60 12.27 -2.91 -20.10
C VAL A 60 12.82 -4.24 -20.59
N LYS A 61 14.16 -4.38 -20.64
CA LYS A 61 14.81 -5.64 -21.01
C LYS A 61 14.51 -6.76 -19.99
N GLN A 62 14.67 -6.48 -18.70
CA GLN A 62 14.39 -7.44 -17.63
C GLN A 62 12.91 -7.87 -17.62
N VAL A 63 11.99 -6.91 -17.72
CA VAL A 63 10.55 -7.18 -17.82
C VAL A 63 10.24 -8.07 -19.02
N LYS A 64 10.85 -7.81 -20.18
CA LYS A 64 10.68 -8.66 -21.37
C LYS A 64 11.19 -10.07 -21.15
N GLU A 65 12.35 -10.26 -20.51
CA GLU A 65 12.89 -11.58 -20.19
C GLU A 65 11.95 -12.38 -19.27
N HIS A 66 11.35 -11.73 -18.28
CA HIS A 66 10.35 -12.37 -17.41
C HIS A 66 9.06 -12.72 -18.16
N ILE A 67 8.58 -11.83 -19.04
CA ILE A 67 7.41 -12.09 -19.90
C ILE A 67 7.66 -13.30 -20.80
N ASP A 68 8.84 -13.40 -21.42
CA ASP A 68 9.18 -14.49 -22.33
C ASP A 68 9.29 -15.84 -21.57
N LYS A 69 9.87 -15.85 -20.36
CA LYS A 69 9.89 -17.03 -19.49
C LYS A 69 8.47 -17.46 -19.06
N ALA A 70 7.63 -16.50 -18.68
CA ALA A 70 6.25 -16.76 -18.29
C ALA A 70 5.43 -17.37 -19.44
N LYS A 71 5.60 -16.86 -20.66
CA LYS A 71 4.96 -17.42 -21.86
C LYS A 71 5.42 -18.85 -22.15
N ALA A 72 6.72 -19.11 -22.04
CA ALA A 72 7.24 -20.46 -22.25
C ALA A 72 6.68 -21.45 -21.23
N ALA A 73 6.52 -21.04 -19.97
CA ALA A 73 5.92 -21.85 -18.92
C ALA A 73 4.40 -22.06 -19.12
N ALA A 74 3.67 -21.03 -19.53
CA ALA A 74 2.21 -21.08 -19.73
C ALA A 74 1.78 -21.85 -21.00
N GLY A 75 2.69 -22.02 -21.97
CA GLY A 75 2.39 -22.74 -23.21
C GLY A 75 1.28 -22.06 -24.03
N LYS A 76 0.18 -22.78 -24.27
CA LYS A 76 -1.00 -22.26 -25.00
C LYS A 76 -2.13 -21.80 -24.07
N GLU A 77 -1.92 -21.84 -22.75
CA GLU A 77 -2.94 -21.47 -21.79
C GLU A 77 -3.02 -19.95 -21.66
N TRP A 78 -4.24 -19.44 -21.44
CA TRP A 78 -4.50 -18.02 -21.14
C TRP A 78 -3.93 -16.99 -22.14
N PRO A 79 -3.96 -17.22 -23.48
CA PRO A 79 -3.35 -16.30 -24.44
C PRO A 79 -3.99 -14.90 -24.40
N TRP A 80 -5.27 -14.84 -24.07
CA TRP A 80 -5.99 -13.57 -23.89
C TRP A 80 -5.57 -12.83 -22.61
N PHE A 81 -5.32 -13.55 -21.52
CA PHE A 81 -4.83 -12.96 -20.26
C PHE A 81 -3.38 -12.46 -20.40
N GLN A 82 -2.55 -13.22 -21.11
CA GLN A 82 -1.22 -12.79 -21.52
C GLN A 82 -1.28 -11.52 -22.39
N GLN A 83 -2.22 -11.46 -23.32
CA GLN A 83 -2.41 -10.26 -24.13
C GLN A 83 -2.89 -9.10 -23.25
N MET A 84 -3.82 -9.31 -22.32
CA MET A 84 -4.32 -8.27 -21.42
C MET A 84 -3.25 -7.71 -20.48
N LEU A 85 -2.42 -8.57 -19.88
CA LEU A 85 -1.42 -8.15 -18.88
C LEU A 85 -0.08 -7.74 -19.47
N CYS A 86 0.32 -8.30 -20.62
CA CYS A 86 1.67 -8.14 -21.17
C CYS A 86 1.71 -7.37 -22.50
N SER A 87 0.61 -6.75 -22.94
CA SER A 87 0.62 -5.92 -24.16
C SER A 87 1.19 -4.52 -23.90
N ASN A 88 2.52 -4.46 -23.97
CA ASN A 88 3.35 -3.47 -24.68
C ASN A 88 4.55 -2.98 -23.83
N PRO A 89 5.74 -3.57 -24.00
CA PRO A 89 6.95 -3.10 -23.32
C PRO A 89 7.47 -1.73 -23.82
N GLN A 90 6.93 -1.17 -24.90
CA GLN A 90 7.26 0.19 -25.40
C GLN A 90 6.28 1.29 -24.96
N LEU A 91 5.07 0.95 -24.48
CA LEU A 91 4.03 1.93 -24.15
C LEU A 91 3.45 1.56 -22.78
N GLY A 92 3.62 2.42 -21.79
CA GLY A 92 2.79 2.44 -20.58
C GLY A 92 1.33 2.77 -20.92
N GLY A 93 0.70 1.91 -21.72
CA GLY A 93 -0.72 1.96 -22.03
C GLY A 93 -1.40 1.04 -21.03
N ASP A 94 -2.04 1.65 -20.04
CA ASP A 94 -2.92 1.00 -19.09
C ASP A 94 -4.11 0.37 -19.83
N VAL A 95 -3.90 -0.77 -20.50
CA VAL A 95 -4.95 -1.51 -21.23
C VAL A 95 -6.08 -1.89 -20.28
N ILE A 96 -5.75 -2.17 -19.01
CA ILE A 96 -6.74 -2.39 -17.96
C ILE A 96 -7.55 -1.10 -17.73
N GLY A 97 -6.91 0.05 -17.57
CA GLY A 97 -7.59 1.35 -17.47
C GLY A 97 -8.28 1.81 -18.76
N MET A 98 -7.90 1.28 -19.93
CA MET A 98 -8.58 1.54 -21.20
C MET A 98 -9.91 0.77 -21.29
N PHE A 99 -9.99 -0.44 -20.71
CA PHE A 99 -11.21 -1.25 -20.68
C PHE A 99 -12.08 -1.03 -19.43
N PHE A 100 -11.46 -0.77 -18.28
CA PHE A 100 -12.13 -0.61 -16.99
C PHE A 100 -12.20 0.84 -16.51
N GLY A 101 -11.48 1.77 -17.16
CA GLY A 101 -11.28 3.13 -16.68
C GLY A 101 -10.23 3.15 -15.57
N ALA A 102 -9.10 3.83 -15.79
CA ALA A 102 -8.01 3.94 -14.79
C ALA A 102 -8.51 4.43 -13.41
N SER A 103 -9.54 5.28 -13.41
CA SER A 103 -10.20 5.75 -12.20
C SER A 103 -10.99 4.69 -11.42
N ARG A 104 -11.52 3.63 -12.07
CA ARG A 104 -12.25 2.56 -11.36
C ARG A 104 -11.31 1.59 -10.64
N LEU A 105 -10.12 1.39 -11.17
CA LEU A 105 -9.08 0.54 -10.55
C LEU A 105 -8.41 1.21 -9.34
N SER A 106 -8.51 2.54 -9.25
CA SER A 106 -7.82 3.35 -8.24
C SER A 106 -8.78 3.96 -7.21
N ALA A 107 -10.10 3.87 -7.45
CA ALA A 107 -11.10 4.38 -6.52
C ALA A 107 -11.20 3.44 -5.30
N PRO A 108 -11.37 3.99 -4.09
CA PRO A 108 -11.75 3.18 -2.93
C PRO A 108 -12.99 2.36 -3.26
N ASP A 109 -12.99 1.09 -2.88
CA ASP A 109 -14.15 0.22 -3.05
C ASP A 109 -15.36 0.80 -2.31
N ALA A 110 -16.56 0.66 -2.88
CA ALA A 110 -17.79 1.17 -2.30
C ALA A 110 -18.35 0.22 -1.23
N ASP A 111 -19.12 0.77 -0.29
CA ASP A 111 -19.81 -0.05 0.71
C ASP A 111 -20.90 -0.92 0.06
N PHE A 112 -21.10 -2.09 0.68
CA PHE A 112 -22.18 -3.01 0.35
C PHE A 112 -22.97 -3.32 1.63
N GLU A 113 -24.29 -3.45 1.52
CA GLU A 113 -25.13 -3.77 2.68
C GLU A 113 -24.97 -5.26 3.03
N PRO A 114 -24.43 -5.60 4.22
CA PRO A 114 -24.12 -6.98 4.56
C PRO A 114 -25.40 -7.78 4.71
N VAL A 115 -25.35 -9.05 4.33
CA VAL A 115 -26.55 -9.88 4.22
C VAL A 115 -26.27 -11.31 4.62
N ARG A 116 -27.23 -11.92 5.33
CA ARG A 116 -27.27 -13.36 5.52
C ARG A 116 -27.74 -14.00 4.22
N VAL A 117 -26.88 -14.78 3.57
CA VAL A 117 -27.20 -15.37 2.27
C VAL A 117 -28.06 -16.62 2.45
N PHE A 118 -27.59 -17.57 3.25
CA PHE A 118 -28.36 -18.75 3.69
C PHE A 118 -27.73 -19.33 4.96
N ASP A 119 -28.49 -20.13 5.72
CA ASP A 119 -28.03 -20.86 6.91
C ASP A 119 -27.15 -20.02 7.84
N ASN A 120 -25.87 -20.36 7.96
CA ASN A 120 -24.89 -19.69 8.81
C ASN A 120 -23.85 -18.89 8.02
N LEU A 121 -24.12 -18.59 6.74
CA LEU A 121 -23.23 -17.88 5.84
C LEU A 121 -23.72 -16.44 5.60
N TYR A 122 -22.80 -15.49 5.78
CA TYR A 122 -23.04 -14.07 5.68
C TYR A 122 -22.02 -13.42 4.75
N TYR A 123 -22.50 -12.55 3.88
CA TYR A 123 -21.65 -11.62 3.15
C TYR A 123 -21.46 -10.36 4.00
N VAL A 124 -20.20 -10.00 4.26
CA VAL A 124 -19.82 -8.86 5.11
C VAL A 124 -18.78 -7.95 4.45
N GLY A 125 -18.43 -8.23 3.19
CA GLY A 125 -17.49 -7.45 2.40
C GLY A 125 -18.06 -6.16 1.82
N LEU A 126 -17.39 -5.71 0.76
CA LEU A 126 -17.65 -4.46 0.04
C LEU A 126 -18.19 -4.77 -1.37
N GLN A 127 -18.23 -3.82 -2.30
CA GLN A 127 -18.75 -4.11 -3.64
C GLN A 127 -17.81 -4.94 -4.51
N GLN A 128 -16.50 -4.68 -4.45
CA GLN A 128 -15.48 -5.38 -5.21
C GLN A 128 -14.71 -6.39 -4.35
N LEU A 129 -14.47 -6.07 -3.08
CA LEU A 129 -13.72 -6.88 -2.13
C LEU A 129 -14.66 -7.72 -1.27
N GLY A 130 -14.76 -8.99 -1.64
CA GLY A 130 -15.56 -9.97 -0.92
C GLY A 130 -14.95 -10.32 0.44
N ALA A 131 -15.79 -10.36 1.46
CA ALA A 131 -15.48 -10.98 2.74
C ALA A 131 -16.72 -11.71 3.27
N TRP A 132 -16.50 -12.88 3.87
CA TRP A 132 -17.58 -13.76 4.30
C TRP A 132 -17.41 -14.17 5.75
N ALA A 133 -18.51 -14.24 6.49
CA ALA A 133 -18.53 -14.80 7.83
C ALA A 133 -19.35 -16.09 7.84
N VAL A 134 -18.75 -17.15 8.37
CA VAL A 134 -19.41 -18.42 8.65
C VAL A 134 -19.54 -18.56 10.16
N MET A 135 -20.77 -18.57 10.66
CA MET A 135 -21.04 -18.75 12.08
C MET A 135 -20.96 -20.24 12.42
N THR A 136 -20.22 -20.58 13.47
CA THR A 136 -20.13 -21.94 14.00
C THR A 136 -20.49 -21.94 15.49
N SER A 137 -20.68 -23.12 16.08
CA SER A 137 -20.88 -23.24 17.53
C SER A 137 -19.65 -22.83 18.36
N GLN A 138 -18.48 -22.66 17.73
CA GLN A 138 -17.22 -22.30 18.39
C GLN A 138 -16.80 -20.85 18.13
N GLY A 139 -17.62 -20.09 17.39
CA GLY A 139 -17.34 -18.71 16.98
C GLY A 139 -17.36 -18.55 15.46
N ILE A 140 -16.80 -17.44 14.98
CA ILE A 140 -16.88 -17.03 13.57
C ILE A 140 -15.60 -17.43 12.84
N MET A 141 -15.78 -18.07 11.69
CA MET A 141 -14.75 -18.19 10.67
C MET A 141 -14.96 -17.09 9.64
N LEU A 142 -13.96 -16.24 9.48
CA LEU A 142 -13.94 -15.17 8.49
C LEU A 142 -13.15 -15.63 7.26
N ILE A 143 -13.64 -15.31 6.06
CA ILE A 143 -12.95 -15.52 4.80
C ILE A 143 -12.65 -14.13 4.23
N ASP A 144 -11.37 -13.84 4.05
CA ASP A 144 -10.76 -12.54 3.72
C ASP A 144 -11.01 -11.42 4.75
N ALA A 145 -10.12 -10.42 4.74
CA ALA A 145 -10.02 -9.37 5.74
C ALA A 145 -9.95 -7.94 5.15
N LEU A 146 -10.27 -7.80 3.86
CA LEU A 146 -10.20 -6.55 3.08
C LEU A 146 -8.79 -5.92 3.03
N ASN A 147 -8.70 -4.74 2.40
CA ASN A 147 -7.48 -3.92 2.38
C ASN A 147 -6.98 -3.55 3.79
N PRO A 148 -5.69 -3.18 3.91
CA PRO A 148 -5.20 -2.49 5.08
C PRO A 148 -6.03 -1.22 5.32
N GLY A 149 -6.59 -1.09 6.53
CA GLY A 149 -7.38 0.07 6.94
C GLY A 149 -8.89 -0.04 6.69
N ASP A 150 -9.38 -1.00 5.89
CA ASP A 150 -10.83 -1.19 5.68
C ASP A 150 -11.47 -2.07 6.77
N THR A 151 -10.68 -2.93 7.42
CA THR A 151 -11.20 -3.93 8.38
C THR A 151 -11.93 -3.29 9.56
N GLU A 152 -11.29 -2.35 10.26
CA GLU A 152 -11.87 -1.69 11.43
C GLU A 152 -13.08 -0.81 11.08
N PRO A 153 -12.98 0.14 10.13
CA PRO A 153 -14.07 1.06 9.85
C PRO A 153 -15.22 0.46 9.02
N ARG A 154 -15.04 -0.70 8.37
CA ARG A 154 -16.03 -1.23 7.42
C ARG A 154 -16.41 -2.68 7.67
N LEU A 155 -15.42 -3.58 7.78
CA LEU A 155 -15.70 -5.00 7.99
C LEU A 155 -16.36 -5.29 9.34
N LEU A 156 -15.81 -4.77 10.45
CA LEU A 156 -16.39 -5.03 11.78
C LEU A 156 -17.80 -4.44 11.95
N PRO A 157 -18.10 -3.22 11.45
CA PRO A 157 -19.46 -2.72 11.40
C PRO A 157 -20.38 -3.61 10.57
N ASN A 158 -19.94 -4.10 9.41
CA ASN A 158 -20.74 -5.00 8.58
C ASN A 158 -21.09 -6.31 9.29
N ILE A 159 -20.12 -6.91 10.01
CA ILE A 159 -20.36 -8.08 10.86
C ILE A 159 -21.39 -7.76 11.95
N SER A 160 -21.27 -6.60 12.61
CA SER A 160 -22.21 -6.16 13.64
C SER A 160 -23.64 -5.94 13.10
N LYS A 161 -23.77 -5.37 11.89
CA LYS A 161 -25.07 -5.10 11.26
C LYS A 161 -25.90 -6.35 11.01
N VAL A 162 -25.26 -7.49 10.71
CA VAL A 162 -25.95 -8.79 10.54
C VAL A 162 -26.19 -9.52 11.86
N GLY A 163 -25.96 -8.85 13.00
CA GLY A 163 -26.21 -9.38 14.34
C GLY A 163 -25.12 -10.31 14.87
N LEU A 164 -23.95 -10.35 14.23
CA LEU A 164 -22.80 -11.13 14.68
C LEU A 164 -21.87 -10.27 15.54
N ASN A 165 -21.14 -10.88 16.47
CA ASN A 165 -20.15 -10.19 17.29
C ASN A 165 -18.74 -10.35 16.70
N PRO A 166 -18.08 -9.28 16.23
CA PRO A 166 -16.73 -9.40 15.65
C PRO A 166 -15.68 -9.95 16.62
N ALA A 167 -15.87 -9.82 17.94
CA ALA A 167 -14.97 -10.41 18.94
C ALA A 167 -15.03 -11.95 18.98
N GLU A 168 -16.00 -12.56 18.32
CA GLU A 168 -16.13 -14.01 18.19
C GLU A 168 -15.38 -14.58 16.99
N ILE A 169 -14.69 -13.75 16.19
CA ILE A 169 -13.81 -14.21 15.11
C ILE A 169 -12.68 -15.06 15.71
N LYS A 170 -12.63 -16.34 15.34
CA LYS A 170 -11.61 -17.30 15.81
C LYS A 170 -10.59 -17.63 14.73
N ILE A 171 -11.04 -17.68 13.48
CA ILE A 171 -10.23 -18.05 12.33
C ILE A 171 -10.45 -17.02 11.23
N VAL A 172 -9.37 -16.60 10.58
CA VAL A 172 -9.39 -15.81 9.34
C VAL A 172 -8.70 -16.63 8.27
N ILE A 173 -9.42 -16.98 7.22
CA ILE A 173 -8.89 -17.66 6.03
C ILE A 173 -8.62 -16.58 4.99
N VAL A 174 -7.36 -16.39 4.62
CA VAL A 174 -6.99 -15.52 3.50
C VAL A 174 -6.96 -16.38 2.25
N THR A 175 -7.79 -16.04 1.27
CA THR A 175 -7.99 -16.85 0.06
C THR A 175 -6.77 -16.86 -0.85
N HIS A 176 -6.04 -15.74 -0.91
CA HIS A 176 -4.79 -15.60 -1.66
C HIS A 176 -3.95 -14.41 -1.15
N ALA A 177 -2.64 -14.44 -1.38
CA ALA A 177 -1.66 -13.49 -0.82
C ALA A 177 -1.64 -12.09 -1.48
N HIS A 178 -2.80 -11.45 -1.63
CA HIS A 178 -2.88 -10.03 -1.98
C HIS A 178 -3.34 -9.17 -0.78
N ALA A 179 -2.90 -7.92 -0.76
CA ALA A 179 -3.14 -7.00 0.36
C ALA A 179 -4.62 -6.65 0.50
N ASP A 180 -5.38 -6.63 -0.58
CA ASP A 180 -6.82 -6.37 -0.64
C ASP A 180 -7.67 -7.50 -0.05
N HIS A 181 -7.09 -8.68 0.16
CA HIS A 181 -7.74 -9.83 0.82
C HIS A 181 -7.16 -10.12 2.21
N GLY A 182 -5.84 -9.96 2.40
CA GLY A 182 -5.15 -10.27 3.65
C GLY A 182 -4.83 -9.06 4.53
N GLY A 183 -5.10 -7.83 4.09
CA GLY A 183 -4.60 -6.59 4.71
C GLY A 183 -5.03 -6.39 6.15
N GLY A 184 -6.22 -6.85 6.51
CA GLY A 184 -6.75 -6.85 7.86
C GLY A 184 -6.32 -7.99 8.78
N ALA A 185 -5.66 -9.01 8.26
CA ALA A 185 -5.44 -10.27 8.99
C ALA A 185 -4.63 -10.05 10.27
N LYS A 186 -3.53 -9.29 10.19
CA LYS A 186 -2.72 -8.96 11.37
C LYS A 186 -3.52 -8.16 12.42
N TYR A 187 -4.33 -7.20 11.98
CA TYR A 187 -5.18 -6.43 12.88
C TYR A 187 -6.17 -7.33 13.63
N LEU A 188 -6.82 -8.27 12.95
CA LEU A 188 -7.75 -9.22 13.58
C LEU A 188 -7.04 -10.19 14.53
N GLN A 189 -5.83 -10.62 14.18
CA GLN A 189 -4.98 -11.42 15.05
C GLN A 189 -4.62 -10.66 16.33
N ASP A 190 -4.14 -9.42 16.20
CA ASP A 190 -3.72 -8.61 17.34
C ASP A 190 -4.90 -8.22 18.24
N LYS A 191 -6.06 -7.88 17.63
CA LYS A 191 -7.24 -7.39 18.37
C LYS A 191 -8.08 -8.50 19.00
N PHE A 192 -8.24 -9.64 18.33
CA PHE A 192 -9.15 -10.71 18.76
C PHE A 192 -8.46 -12.06 19.03
N GLY A 193 -7.15 -12.16 18.79
CA GLY A 193 -6.43 -13.43 18.92
C GLY A 193 -6.81 -14.43 17.82
N ALA A 194 -7.34 -13.96 16.69
CA ALA A 194 -7.76 -14.81 15.60
C ALA A 194 -6.56 -15.56 14.99
N LYS A 195 -6.76 -16.84 14.65
CA LYS A 195 -5.78 -17.65 13.92
C LYS A 195 -5.87 -17.33 12.43
N ILE A 196 -4.75 -16.98 11.83
CA ILE A 196 -4.67 -16.70 10.39
C ILE A 196 -4.28 -17.99 9.66
N VAL A 197 -5.07 -18.35 8.65
CA VAL A 197 -4.88 -19.54 7.82
C VAL A 197 -4.79 -19.07 6.37
N MET A 198 -3.83 -19.62 5.64
CA MET A 198 -3.60 -19.33 4.24
C MET A 198 -2.92 -20.54 3.58
N PHE A 199 -2.95 -20.61 2.25
CA PHE A 199 -2.22 -21.66 1.53
C PHE A 199 -0.71 -21.54 1.79
N GLY A 200 0.00 -22.68 1.79
CA GLY A 200 1.42 -22.71 2.19
C GLY A 200 2.33 -21.85 1.33
N GLN A 201 2.13 -21.86 0.01
CA GLN A 201 2.92 -21.03 -0.93
C GLN A 201 2.66 -19.54 -0.74
N ASP A 202 1.40 -19.17 -0.49
CA ASP A 202 1.00 -17.81 -0.18
C ASP A 202 1.60 -17.35 1.16
N TRP A 203 1.66 -18.24 2.15
CA TRP A 203 2.30 -17.97 3.44
C TRP A 203 3.80 -17.71 3.30
N ASP A 204 4.48 -18.54 2.50
CA ASP A 204 5.90 -18.37 2.25
C ASP A 204 6.16 -17.02 1.57
N GLY A 205 5.39 -16.66 0.55
CA GLY A 205 5.54 -15.40 -0.17
C GLY A 205 5.14 -14.14 0.61
N ALA A 206 4.07 -14.20 1.41
CA ALA A 206 3.56 -13.03 2.14
C ALA A 206 4.24 -12.81 3.50
N VAL A 207 4.63 -13.89 4.19
CA VAL A 207 5.08 -13.84 5.59
C VAL A 207 6.56 -14.19 5.73
N LYS A 208 7.04 -15.28 5.11
CA LYS A 208 8.43 -15.74 5.32
C LYS A 208 9.44 -14.96 4.50
N ASP A 209 9.12 -14.68 3.24
CA ASP A 209 10.01 -13.97 2.31
C ASP A 209 9.88 -12.44 2.41
N GLY A 210 9.06 -11.96 3.34
CA GLY A 210 9.10 -10.59 3.86
C GLY A 210 8.48 -9.51 2.98
N GLY A 211 7.62 -9.83 2.01
CA GLY A 211 6.86 -8.83 1.23
C GLY A 211 7.69 -7.83 0.39
N ASP A 212 9.02 -7.84 0.51
CA ASP A 212 9.96 -7.03 -0.26
C ASP A 212 10.32 -7.78 -1.54
N ARG A 213 9.43 -7.71 -2.54
CA ARG A 213 9.70 -8.24 -3.88
C ARG A 213 10.61 -7.32 -4.69
N ARG A 214 11.79 -6.98 -4.15
CA ARG A 214 12.93 -6.49 -4.94
C ARG A 214 13.82 -7.67 -5.39
N ARG A 215 13.22 -8.66 -6.06
CA ARG A 215 13.94 -9.71 -6.79
C ARG A 215 13.44 -9.78 -8.22
#